data_AF-A0A959VSB5-F1
#
_entry.id   AF-A0A959VSB5-F1
#
_cell.length_a   1.000
_cell.length_b   1.000
_cell.length_c   1.000
_cell.angle_alpha   90.00
_cell.angle_beta   90.00
_cell.angle_gamma   90.00
#
_symmetry.space_group_name_H-M   'P 1'
#
loop_
_entity.id
_entity.type
_entity.pdbx_description
1 polymer ?
#
loop_
_entity_poly.entity_id
_entity_poly.type
_entity_poly.pdbx_seq_one_letter_code
_entity_poly.pdbx_strand_id
1 'polypeptide(L)'
;MGRPPSRQERQRRLKTRALPLVGVALVAFIVGAVQGCPGSPNRDAAESYVDAWKDGDHQGMYEMLSTKSQEGISLERFVQRYEEAEAEATLQSLEGSDAEGDETNAEVPVKANTLAFGQIEQPLEFTFGRDGIAWQNSLLFPGLELGEELTRTTKLPNRAKILADDGQVMAEGPTDAREYPLGDSMIDVTGVTGTPEDEAADLNSIALGYEPGQTTGVSGL
;
A
#
# COMPACT_ATOMS: atom_id res chain seq x y z
N MET A 1 -56.73 -21.81 50.87
CA MET A 1 -55.55 -21.48 51.69
C MET A 1 -54.28 -21.78 50.90
N GLY A 2 -53.62 -20.78 50.32
CA GLY A 2 -52.31 -20.93 49.65
C GLY A 2 -51.20 -20.42 50.56
N ARG A 3 -50.19 -21.24 50.84
CA ARG A 3 -49.02 -20.83 51.64
C ARG A 3 -48.20 -19.79 50.87
N PRO A 4 -47.77 -18.67 51.49
CA PRO A 4 -46.89 -17.73 50.82
C PRO A 4 -45.49 -18.33 50.62
N PRO A 5 -44.81 -18.05 49.49
CA PRO A 5 -43.48 -18.58 49.19
C PRO A 5 -42.43 -18.08 50.18
N SER A 6 -41.45 -18.93 50.46
CA SER A 6 -40.43 -18.70 51.49
C SER A 6 -39.39 -17.64 51.05
N ARG A 7 -38.78 -16.94 52.01
CA ARG A 7 -37.77 -15.88 51.75
C ARG A 7 -36.59 -16.37 50.88
N GLN A 8 -36.29 -17.67 50.87
CA GLN A 8 -35.20 -18.25 50.09
C GLN A 8 -35.50 -18.31 48.58
N GLU A 9 -36.77 -18.45 48.17
CA GLU A 9 -37.17 -18.48 46.76
C GLU A 9 -37.12 -17.09 46.10
N ARG A 10 -37.37 -16.03 46.88
CA ARG A 10 -37.23 -14.63 46.42
C ARG A 10 -35.77 -14.22 46.21
N GLN A 11 -34.87 -14.64 47.09
CA GLN A 11 -33.44 -14.30 46.98
C GLN A 11 -32.76 -14.97 45.78
N ARG A 12 -33.17 -16.19 45.42
CA ARG A 12 -32.59 -16.90 44.26
C ARG A 12 -32.91 -16.18 42.95
N ARG A 13 -34.14 -15.69 42.78
CA ARG A 13 -34.59 -14.98 41.56
C ARG A 13 -33.90 -13.63 41.32
N LEU A 14 -33.52 -12.92 42.38
CA LEU A 14 -32.80 -11.64 42.27
C LEU A 14 -31.35 -11.85 41.85
N LYS A 15 -30.68 -12.88 42.40
CA LYS A 15 -29.29 -13.21 42.04
C LYS A 15 -29.15 -13.70 40.59
N THR A 16 -30.16 -14.35 40.01
CA THR A 16 -30.11 -14.82 38.61
C THR A 16 -30.39 -13.73 37.57
N ARG A 17 -30.95 -12.57 37.96
CA ARG A 17 -31.33 -11.50 37.03
C ARG A 17 -30.50 -10.22 37.15
N ALA A 18 -29.85 -9.97 38.28
CA ALA A 18 -29.00 -8.79 38.48
C ALA A 18 -27.53 -9.00 38.07
N LEU A 19 -27.05 -10.24 38.05
CA LEU A 19 -25.68 -10.58 37.63
C LEU A 19 -25.34 -10.16 36.18
N PRO A 20 -26.22 -10.32 35.16
CA PRO A 20 -25.86 -9.96 33.79
C PRO A 20 -25.80 -8.43 33.57
N LEU A 21 -26.53 -7.63 34.34
CA LEU A 21 -26.57 -6.17 34.14
C LEU A 21 -25.33 -5.43 34.68
N VAL A 22 -24.72 -5.91 35.76
CA VAL A 22 -23.50 -5.30 36.32
C VAL A 22 -22.28 -5.59 35.44
N GLY A 23 -22.23 -6.77 34.81
CA GLY A 23 -21.18 -7.12 33.85
C GLY A 23 -21.22 -6.27 32.58
N VAL A 24 -22.41 -6.01 32.03
CA VAL A 24 -22.57 -5.17 30.83
C VAL A 24 -22.22 -3.70 31.11
N ALA A 25 -22.57 -3.17 32.29
CA ALA A 25 -22.22 -1.79 32.66
C ALA A 25 -20.71 -1.57 32.87
N LEU A 26 -19.99 -2.57 33.39
CA LEU A 26 -18.53 -2.51 33.57
C LEU A 26 -17.77 -2.62 32.23
N VAL A 27 -18.27 -3.43 31.30
CA VAL A 27 -17.71 -3.53 29.93
C VAL A 27 -17.94 -2.23 29.15
N ALA A 28 -19.13 -1.61 29.26
CA ALA A 28 -19.40 -0.32 28.62
C ALA A 28 -18.51 0.82 29.16
N PHE A 29 -18.15 0.79 30.44
CA PHE A 29 -17.26 1.78 31.05
C PHE A 29 -15.78 1.60 30.64
N ILE A 30 -15.33 0.37 30.43
CA ILE A 30 -13.96 0.09 29.96
C ILE A 30 -13.79 0.44 28.48
N VAL A 31 -14.83 0.23 27.65
CA VAL A 31 -14.80 0.64 26.23
C VAL A 31 -14.85 2.18 26.09
N GLY A 32 -15.60 2.88 26.96
CA GLY A 32 -15.71 4.34 26.89
C GLY A 32 -14.48 5.14 27.37
N ALA A 33 -13.54 4.52 28.10
CA ALA A 33 -12.41 5.23 28.70
C ALA A 33 -11.15 5.32 27.81
N VAL A 34 -11.15 4.69 26.63
CA VAL A 34 -10.00 4.66 25.72
C VAL A 34 -10.03 5.81 24.69
N GLN A 35 -11.15 6.52 24.50
CA GLN A 35 -11.29 7.64 23.56
C GLN A 35 -10.98 9.00 24.21
N GLY A 36 -9.79 9.11 24.77
CA GLY A 36 -9.33 10.30 25.50
C GLY A 36 -8.07 10.94 24.94
N CYS A 37 -7.90 10.97 23.61
CA CYS A 37 -6.92 11.84 22.94
C CYS A 37 -7.67 12.95 22.20
N PRO A 38 -7.19 14.21 22.21
CA PRO A 38 -7.79 15.30 21.46
C PRO A 38 -7.38 15.20 19.97
N GLY A 39 -7.83 14.15 19.30
CA GLY A 39 -7.78 14.00 17.83
C GLY A 39 -9.15 14.31 17.24
N SER A 40 -9.21 14.92 16.05
CA SER A 40 -10.47 14.94 15.29
C SER A 40 -10.61 13.57 14.62
N PRO A 41 -11.81 12.93 14.62
CA PRO A 41 -11.98 11.59 14.05
C PRO A 41 -11.46 11.43 12.62
N ASN A 42 -11.49 12.52 11.84
CA ASN A 42 -11.01 12.54 10.46
C ASN A 42 -9.48 12.54 10.37
N ARG A 43 -8.78 13.26 11.24
CA ARG A 43 -7.31 13.24 11.30
C ARG A 43 -6.83 11.85 11.70
N ASP A 44 -7.42 11.29 12.76
CA ASP A 44 -7.09 9.94 13.24
C ASP A 44 -7.32 8.89 12.13
N ALA A 45 -8.39 9.04 11.34
CA ALA A 45 -8.66 8.16 10.19
C ALA A 45 -7.65 8.34 9.04
N ALA A 46 -7.22 9.56 8.74
CA ALA A 46 -6.20 9.84 7.73
C ALA A 46 -4.82 9.28 8.13
N GLU A 47 -4.42 9.48 9.40
CA GLU A 47 -3.19 8.91 9.96
C GLU A 47 -3.23 7.38 9.90
N SER A 48 -4.33 6.78 10.35
CA SER A 48 -4.53 5.32 10.30
C SER A 48 -4.47 4.78 8.88
N TYR A 49 -4.97 5.54 7.89
CA TYR A 49 -4.88 5.18 6.47
C TYR A 49 -3.44 5.12 5.99
N VAL A 50 -2.62 6.11 6.34
CA VAL A 50 -1.21 6.17 5.96
C VAL A 50 -0.40 5.10 6.69
N ASP A 51 -0.72 4.82 7.96
CA ASP A 51 -0.09 3.71 8.71
C ASP A 51 -0.42 2.34 8.09
N ALA A 52 -1.68 2.10 7.72
CA ALA A 52 -2.07 0.87 7.03
C ALA A 52 -1.33 0.74 5.69
N TRP A 53 -1.18 1.84 4.93
CA TRP A 53 -0.42 1.83 3.69
C TRP A 53 1.06 1.53 3.90
N LYS A 54 1.68 2.13 4.91
CA LYS A 54 3.06 1.85 5.30
C LYS A 54 3.29 0.37 5.62
N ASP A 55 2.31 -0.28 6.24
CA ASP A 55 2.36 -1.70 6.59
C ASP A 55 1.96 -2.64 5.42
N GLY A 56 1.57 -2.08 4.26
CA GLY A 56 1.10 -2.83 3.10
C GLY A 56 -0.32 -3.41 3.27
N ASP A 57 -1.09 -2.91 4.24
CA ASP A 57 -2.45 -3.35 4.53
C ASP A 57 -3.49 -2.59 3.67
N HIS A 58 -3.48 -2.88 2.36
CA HIS A 58 -4.47 -2.30 1.43
C HIS A 58 -5.90 -2.70 1.77
N GLN A 59 -6.12 -3.85 2.42
CA GLN A 59 -7.45 -4.25 2.89
C GLN A 59 -7.92 -3.34 4.03
N GLY A 60 -7.07 -3.10 5.03
CA GLY A 60 -7.36 -2.15 6.10
C GLY A 60 -7.64 -0.74 5.58
N MET A 61 -6.87 -0.28 4.59
CA MET A 61 -7.14 0.98 3.88
C MET A 61 -8.53 1.02 3.26
N TYR A 62 -8.92 -0.06 2.57
CA TYR A 62 -10.23 -0.17 1.94
C TYR A 62 -11.39 -0.15 2.96
N GLU A 63 -11.21 -0.78 4.12
CA GLU A 63 -12.20 -0.81 5.20
C GLU A 63 -12.47 0.58 5.82
N MET A 64 -11.52 1.51 5.71
CA MET A 64 -11.66 2.90 6.18
C MET A 64 -12.41 3.83 5.20
N LEU A 65 -12.71 3.34 3.99
CA LEU A 65 -13.43 4.11 2.99
C LEU A 65 -14.91 4.28 3.36
N SER A 66 -15.50 5.40 2.91
CA SER A 66 -16.95 5.62 3.01
C SER A 66 -17.73 4.55 2.23
N THR A 67 -18.97 4.27 2.65
CA THR A 67 -19.84 3.31 1.93
C THR A 67 -19.95 3.67 0.45
N LYS A 68 -20.08 4.97 0.13
CA LYS A 68 -20.17 5.46 -1.26
C LYS A 68 -18.89 5.16 -2.06
N SER A 69 -17.72 5.27 -1.44
CA SER A 69 -16.45 4.92 -2.09
C SER A 69 -16.34 3.43 -2.32
N GLN A 70 -16.71 2.59 -1.34
CA GLN A 70 -16.72 1.12 -1.50
C GLN A 70 -17.73 0.65 -2.56
N GLU A 71 -18.85 1.36 -2.75
CA GLU A 71 -19.77 1.12 -3.87
C GLU A 71 -19.17 1.54 -5.23
N GLY A 72 -18.27 2.52 -5.24
CA GLY A 72 -17.62 3.05 -6.43
C GLY A 72 -16.41 2.27 -6.92
N ILE A 73 -15.74 1.53 -6.03
CA ILE A 73 -14.57 0.70 -6.36
C ILE A 73 -14.58 -0.59 -5.52
N SER A 74 -14.37 -1.74 -6.16
CA SER A 74 -14.22 -3.02 -5.45
C SER A 74 -12.87 -3.08 -4.73
N LEU A 75 -12.78 -3.89 -3.67
CA LEU A 75 -11.51 -4.16 -2.98
C LEU A 75 -10.41 -4.62 -3.95
N GLU A 76 -10.71 -5.58 -4.83
CA GLU A 76 -9.75 -6.09 -5.81
C GLU A 76 -9.21 -4.98 -6.72
N ARG A 77 -10.09 -4.11 -7.23
CA ARG A 77 -9.67 -3.00 -8.09
C ARG A 77 -8.90 -1.95 -7.30
N PHE A 78 -9.26 -1.69 -6.05
CA PHE A 78 -8.56 -0.78 -5.16
C PHE A 78 -7.12 -1.25 -4.92
N VAL A 79 -6.94 -2.52 -4.51
CA VAL A 79 -5.63 -3.12 -4.28
C VAL A 79 -4.78 -3.03 -5.55
N GLN A 80 -5.35 -3.44 -6.68
CA GLN A 80 -4.65 -3.39 -7.97
C GLN A 80 -4.17 -1.96 -8.31
N ARG A 81 -4.99 -0.94 -8.04
CA ARG A 81 -4.60 0.46 -8.30
C ARG A 81 -3.42 0.91 -7.44
N TYR A 82 -3.38 0.49 -6.18
CA TYR A 82 -2.25 0.78 -5.30
C TYR A 82 -0.98 0.04 -5.75
N GLU A 83 -1.06 -1.26 -6.05
CA GLU A 83 0.08 -2.02 -6.56
C GLU A 83 0.64 -1.42 -7.87
N GLU A 84 -0.23 -1.02 -8.80
CA GLU A 84 0.15 -0.34 -10.04
C GLU A 84 0.86 1.00 -9.75
N ALA A 85 0.29 1.84 -8.88
CA ALA A 85 0.86 3.15 -8.54
C ALA A 85 2.20 3.05 -7.78
N GLU A 86 2.30 2.12 -6.83
CA GLU A 86 3.52 1.85 -6.07
C GLU A 86 4.64 1.36 -6.97
N ALA A 87 4.33 0.44 -7.89
CA ALA A 87 5.29 -0.05 -8.87
C ALA A 87 5.76 1.09 -9.79
N GLU A 88 4.84 1.90 -10.32
CA GLU A 88 5.16 3.02 -11.21
C GLU A 88 6.08 4.04 -10.53
N ALA A 89 5.75 4.40 -9.28
CA ALA A 89 6.58 5.25 -8.43
C ALA A 89 7.91 4.62 -8.01
N THR A 90 8.08 3.30 -8.17
CA THR A 90 9.16 2.50 -7.56
C THR A 90 9.22 2.67 -6.03
N LEU A 91 8.05 2.72 -5.39
CA LEU A 91 7.94 2.96 -3.96
C LEU A 91 8.60 1.83 -3.17
N GLN A 92 9.43 2.19 -2.19
CA GLN A 92 10.10 1.25 -1.29
C GLN A 92 9.55 1.31 0.13
N SER A 93 9.19 2.51 0.58
CA SER A 93 8.63 2.76 1.90
C SER A 93 7.99 4.14 1.91
N LEU A 94 7.02 4.35 2.80
CA LEU A 94 6.47 5.67 3.09
C LEU A 94 6.37 5.88 4.59
N GLU A 95 6.44 7.14 5.01
CA GLU A 95 6.22 7.56 6.39
C GLU A 95 5.28 8.76 6.42
N GLY A 96 4.19 8.66 7.19
CA GLY A 96 3.30 9.78 7.51
C GLY A 96 3.75 10.50 8.78
N SER A 97 3.47 11.80 8.85
CA SER A 97 3.52 12.60 10.08
C SER A 97 2.11 12.92 10.59
N ASP A 98 2.00 13.61 11.73
CA ASP A 98 0.71 14.04 12.29
C ASP A 98 -0.14 14.79 11.25
N ALA A 99 -1.43 14.46 11.19
CA ALA A 99 -2.34 15.07 10.25
C ALA A 99 -2.71 16.51 10.66
N GLU A 100 -2.75 17.38 9.67
CA GLU A 100 -3.28 18.74 9.74
C GLU A 100 -4.71 18.80 9.16
N GLY A 101 -5.39 19.95 9.25
CA GLY A 101 -6.72 20.15 8.65
C GLY A 101 -7.84 20.47 9.64
N ASP A 102 -9.09 20.25 9.24
CA ASP A 102 -10.29 20.60 10.01
C ASP A 102 -11.32 19.45 10.09
N GLU A 103 -12.59 19.75 10.36
CA GLU A 103 -13.67 18.75 10.45
C GLU A 103 -14.10 18.18 9.09
N THR A 104 -13.63 18.75 7.97
CA THR A 104 -14.05 18.38 6.61
C THR A 104 -12.92 17.87 5.75
N ASN A 105 -11.69 18.29 6.02
CA ASN A 105 -10.49 17.86 5.29
C ASN A 105 -9.38 17.51 6.28
N ALA A 106 -8.54 16.55 5.91
CA ALA A 106 -7.31 16.23 6.63
C ALA A 106 -6.15 16.15 5.64
N GLU A 107 -4.98 16.59 6.05
CA GLU A 107 -3.76 16.54 5.26
C GLU A 107 -2.70 15.78 6.04
N VAL A 108 -2.11 14.74 5.45
CA VAL A 108 -1.00 14.00 6.08
C VAL A 108 0.27 14.30 5.30
N PRO A 109 1.27 14.97 5.89
CA PRO A 109 2.59 15.09 5.28
C PRO A 109 3.22 13.70 5.14
N VAL A 110 3.58 13.30 3.91
CA VAL A 110 4.17 11.98 3.63
C VAL A 110 5.57 12.11 3.05
N LYS A 111 6.48 11.27 3.54
CA LYS A 111 7.80 11.03 2.96
C LYS A 111 7.80 9.68 2.27
N ALA A 112 7.78 9.68 0.94
CA ALA A 112 7.86 8.48 0.12
C ALA A 112 9.31 8.27 -0.35
N ASN A 113 9.93 7.15 0.04
CA ASN A 113 11.23 6.76 -0.48
C ASN A 113 11.03 5.88 -1.72
N THR A 114 11.62 6.28 -2.84
CA THR A 114 11.53 5.57 -4.12
C THR A 114 12.91 5.11 -4.57
N LEU A 115 12.95 4.02 -5.36
CA LEU A 115 14.19 3.53 -5.96
C LEU A 115 14.74 4.50 -7.02
N ALA A 116 13.86 4.99 -7.91
CA ALA A 116 14.26 5.73 -9.11
C ALA A 116 14.28 7.26 -8.94
N PHE A 117 13.47 7.82 -8.04
CA PHE A 117 13.28 9.27 -7.91
C PHE A 117 13.81 9.85 -6.59
N GLY A 118 14.38 9.00 -5.73
CA GLY A 118 14.82 9.39 -4.39
C GLY A 118 13.64 9.60 -3.44
N GLN A 119 13.83 10.46 -2.44
CA GLN A 119 12.79 10.79 -1.47
C GLN A 119 11.90 11.91 -1.99
N ILE A 120 10.59 11.69 -1.95
CA ILE A 120 9.55 12.66 -2.29
C ILE A 120 8.82 13.03 -1.00
N GLU A 121 8.78 14.33 -0.69
CA GLU A 121 8.06 14.86 0.46
C GLU A 121 6.88 15.70 -0.05
N GLN A 122 5.68 15.13 0.02
CA GLN A 122 4.43 15.76 -0.42
C GLN A 122 3.29 15.28 0.49
N PRO A 123 2.21 16.07 0.63
CA PRO A 123 1.07 15.64 1.43
C PRO A 123 0.15 14.65 0.69
N LEU A 124 -0.63 13.91 1.47
CA LEU A 124 -1.87 13.28 1.02
C LEU A 124 -3.05 14.11 1.53
N GLU A 125 -3.92 14.54 0.61
CA GLU A 125 -5.11 15.32 0.92
C GLU A 125 -6.35 14.42 0.98
N PHE A 126 -6.93 14.31 2.16
CA PHE A 126 -8.11 13.49 2.43
C PHE A 126 -9.37 14.34 2.49
N THR A 127 -10.40 13.85 1.80
CA THR A 127 -11.77 14.31 1.97
C THR A 127 -12.60 13.19 2.60
N PHE A 128 -13.71 13.57 3.24
CA PHE A 128 -14.53 12.64 4.01
C PHE A 128 -15.97 12.61 3.50
N GLY A 129 -16.52 11.40 3.43
CA GLY A 129 -17.94 11.16 3.27
C GLY A 129 -18.68 11.25 4.61
N ARG A 130 -19.90 10.71 4.65
CA ARG A 130 -20.70 10.69 5.89
C ARG A 130 -20.12 9.75 6.96
N ASP A 131 -19.42 8.71 6.51
CA ASP A 131 -19.10 7.52 7.30
C ASP A 131 -17.69 6.97 7.05
N GLY A 132 -16.82 7.71 6.36
CA GLY A 132 -15.44 7.29 6.09
C GLY A 132 -14.75 8.17 5.06
N ILE A 133 -13.56 7.74 4.62
CA ILE A 133 -12.76 8.47 3.63
C ILE A 133 -13.48 8.47 2.27
N ALA A 134 -13.61 9.64 1.66
CA ALA A 134 -14.08 9.78 0.28
C ALA A 134 -12.89 9.55 -0.66
N TRP A 135 -12.69 8.28 -1.02
CA TRP A 135 -11.58 7.86 -1.87
C TRP A 135 -11.68 8.42 -3.30
N GLN A 136 -10.52 8.82 -3.82
CA GLN A 136 -10.29 9.28 -5.19
C GLN A 136 -8.85 8.99 -5.59
N ASN A 137 -8.56 9.01 -6.90
CA ASN A 137 -7.24 8.65 -7.44
C ASN A 137 -6.08 9.51 -6.90
N SER A 138 -6.35 10.73 -6.42
CA SER A 138 -5.31 11.58 -5.81
C SER A 138 -4.68 10.95 -4.55
N LEU A 139 -5.31 9.94 -3.95
CA LEU A 139 -4.76 9.21 -2.81
C LEU A 139 -3.79 8.09 -3.20
N LEU A 140 -3.56 7.86 -4.51
CA LEU A 140 -2.67 6.79 -4.99
C LEU A 140 -1.19 7.12 -4.83
N PHE A 141 -0.82 8.40 -4.70
CA PHE A 141 0.55 8.84 -4.46
C PHE A 141 0.55 10.24 -3.84
N PRO A 142 1.44 10.55 -2.87
CA PRO A 142 1.52 11.89 -2.27
C PRO A 142 1.78 12.98 -3.31
N GLY A 143 1.04 14.08 -3.22
CA GLY A 143 1.14 15.22 -4.14
C GLY A 143 0.39 15.08 -5.46
N LEU A 144 -0.36 13.99 -5.69
CA LEU A 144 -1.27 13.91 -6.83
C LEU A 144 -2.51 14.78 -6.60
N GLU A 145 -2.93 15.53 -7.62
CA GLU A 145 -4.19 16.26 -7.62
C GLU A 145 -5.35 15.43 -8.21
N LEU A 146 -6.58 15.93 -8.05
CA LEU A 146 -7.76 15.28 -8.61
C LEU A 146 -7.71 15.26 -10.14
N GLY A 147 -7.73 14.05 -10.71
CA GLY A 147 -7.73 13.83 -12.16
C GLY A 147 -6.33 13.73 -12.77
N GLU A 148 -5.29 13.84 -11.95
CA GLU A 148 -3.93 13.50 -12.35
C GLU A 148 -3.70 11.98 -12.34
N GLU A 149 -2.71 11.55 -13.09
CA GLU A 149 -2.28 10.17 -13.21
C GLU A 149 -0.77 10.10 -13.02
N LEU A 150 -0.33 9.10 -12.27
CA LEU A 150 1.08 8.82 -12.08
C LEU A 150 1.62 8.08 -13.31
N THR A 151 2.69 8.60 -13.90
CA THR A 151 3.38 7.95 -15.03
C THR A 151 4.90 8.09 -14.87
N ARG A 152 5.62 7.15 -15.46
CA ARG A 152 7.07 7.08 -15.52
C ARG A 152 7.51 6.92 -16.97
N THR A 153 8.72 7.41 -17.26
CA THR A 153 9.41 7.12 -18.51
C THR A 153 10.82 6.67 -18.20
N THR A 154 11.18 5.44 -18.61
CA THR A 154 12.50 4.87 -18.38
C THR A 154 13.36 4.92 -19.65
N LYS A 155 14.58 5.44 -19.53
CA LYS A 155 15.60 5.32 -20.58
C LYS A 155 16.75 4.45 -20.12
N LEU A 156 16.81 3.22 -20.63
CA LEU A 156 17.90 2.30 -20.31
C LEU A 156 19.23 2.77 -20.93
N PRO A 157 20.34 2.71 -20.17
CA PRO A 157 21.65 2.98 -20.71
C PRO A 157 22.13 1.83 -21.60
N ASN A 158 23.10 2.12 -22.47
CA ASN A 158 23.79 1.07 -23.22
C ASN A 158 24.53 0.14 -22.26
N ARG A 159 24.37 -1.17 -22.45
CA ARG A 159 25.04 -2.19 -21.63
C ARG A 159 26.54 -2.19 -21.91
N ALA A 160 27.35 -2.17 -20.84
CA ALA A 160 28.80 -2.17 -20.95
C ALA A 160 29.32 -3.43 -21.67
N LYS A 161 30.53 -3.34 -22.25
CA LYS A 161 31.17 -4.51 -22.86
C LYS A 161 31.54 -5.52 -21.78
N ILE A 162 31.40 -6.80 -22.10
CA ILE A 162 31.94 -7.89 -21.27
C ILE A 162 33.25 -8.33 -21.92
N LEU A 163 34.32 -8.35 -21.14
CA LEU A 163 35.69 -8.60 -21.62
C LEU A 163 36.21 -9.93 -21.07
N ALA A 164 36.97 -10.65 -21.87
CA ALA A 164 37.81 -11.75 -21.43
C ALA A 164 38.98 -11.23 -20.57
N ASP A 165 39.72 -12.14 -19.94
CA ASP A 165 40.87 -11.82 -19.09
C ASP A 165 42.00 -11.09 -19.84
N ASP A 166 42.13 -11.39 -21.14
CA ASP A 166 43.07 -10.76 -22.05
C ASP A 166 42.56 -9.45 -22.69
N GLY A 167 41.35 -9.01 -22.34
CA GLY A 167 40.72 -7.79 -22.82
C GLY A 167 39.95 -7.92 -24.13
N GLN A 168 39.84 -9.12 -24.73
CA GLN A 168 38.99 -9.33 -25.90
C GLN A 168 37.51 -9.16 -25.56
N VAL A 169 36.73 -8.60 -26.49
CA VAL A 169 35.30 -8.34 -26.27
C VAL A 169 34.51 -9.62 -26.48
N MET A 170 33.91 -10.14 -25.41
CA MET A 170 33.02 -11.31 -25.46
C MET A 170 31.59 -10.92 -25.84
N ALA A 171 31.11 -9.77 -25.36
CA ALA A 171 29.80 -9.24 -25.72
C ALA A 171 29.78 -7.70 -25.71
N GLU A 172 29.12 -7.08 -26.68
CA GLU A 172 28.90 -5.63 -26.75
C GLU A 172 27.58 -5.24 -27.43
N GLY A 173 27.28 -3.94 -27.50
CA GLY A 173 26.05 -3.44 -28.13
C GLY A 173 24.89 -3.18 -27.16
N PRO A 174 23.76 -2.64 -27.64
CA PRO A 174 22.57 -2.43 -26.81
C PRO A 174 21.91 -3.76 -26.43
N THR A 175 21.00 -3.73 -25.45
CA THR A 175 20.39 -4.94 -24.87
C THR A 175 19.54 -5.71 -25.88
N ASP A 176 18.93 -5.04 -26.85
CA ASP A 176 18.09 -5.59 -27.91
C ASP A 176 18.87 -6.01 -29.18
N ALA A 177 20.14 -5.64 -29.30
CA ALA A 177 21.00 -6.00 -30.43
C ALA A 177 22.42 -6.33 -29.94
N ARG A 178 22.51 -7.29 -29.01
CA ARG A 178 23.77 -7.72 -28.43
C ARG A 178 24.60 -8.52 -29.45
N GLU A 179 25.88 -8.19 -29.57
CA GLU A 179 26.83 -8.84 -30.48
C GLU A 179 27.89 -9.63 -29.71
N TYR A 180 28.38 -10.72 -30.29
CA TYR A 180 29.36 -11.64 -29.70
C TYR A 180 30.58 -11.84 -30.62
N PRO A 181 31.59 -10.94 -30.58
CA PRO A 181 32.71 -10.94 -31.54
C PRO A 181 33.56 -12.21 -31.55
N LEU A 182 33.61 -12.96 -30.44
CA LEU A 182 34.36 -14.23 -30.34
C LEU A 182 33.52 -15.47 -30.72
N GLY A 183 32.29 -15.25 -31.22
CA GLY A 183 31.37 -16.30 -31.67
C GLY A 183 30.31 -16.69 -30.65
N ASP A 184 29.31 -17.45 -31.12
CA ASP A 184 28.08 -17.77 -30.38
C ASP A 184 28.33 -18.54 -29.07
N SER A 185 29.47 -19.22 -28.92
CA SER A 185 29.85 -19.87 -27.65
C SER A 185 29.97 -18.88 -26.48
N MET A 186 30.12 -17.58 -26.76
CA MET A 186 30.12 -16.55 -25.70
C MET A 186 28.73 -16.34 -25.09
N ILE A 187 27.66 -16.74 -25.77
CA ILE A 187 26.29 -16.62 -25.25
C ILE A 187 26.13 -17.42 -23.95
N ASP A 188 26.64 -18.65 -23.91
CA ASP A 188 26.59 -19.51 -22.73
C ASP A 188 27.37 -18.94 -21.53
N VAL A 189 28.37 -18.09 -21.79
CA VAL A 189 29.24 -17.49 -20.77
C VAL A 189 28.70 -16.13 -20.31
N THR A 190 28.22 -15.32 -21.25
CA THR A 190 27.85 -13.91 -21.00
C THR A 190 26.35 -13.71 -20.77
N GLY A 191 25.55 -14.76 -21.01
CA GLY A 191 24.11 -14.73 -20.86
C GLY A 191 23.38 -14.25 -22.11
N VAL A 192 22.06 -14.40 -22.09
CA VAL A 192 21.16 -13.84 -23.11
C VAL A 192 20.35 -12.67 -22.58
N THR A 193 20.01 -11.78 -23.50
CA THR A 193 19.06 -10.72 -23.25
C THR A 193 17.73 -11.05 -23.95
N GLY A 194 16.63 -10.72 -23.30
CA GLY A 194 15.28 -11.03 -23.77
C GLY A 194 14.22 -10.26 -22.99
N THR A 195 12.98 -10.33 -23.46
CA THR A 195 11.81 -9.89 -22.68
C THR A 195 11.51 -10.97 -21.62
N PRO A 196 11.29 -10.62 -20.35
CA PRO A 196 10.85 -11.56 -19.32
C PRO A 196 9.54 -12.27 -19.72
N GLU A 197 9.40 -13.56 -19.38
CA GLU A 197 8.24 -14.39 -19.80
C GLU A 197 7.02 -14.31 -18.85
N ASP A 198 7.19 -13.86 -17.61
CA ASP A 198 6.15 -13.92 -16.57
C ASP A 198 5.39 -12.59 -16.39
N GLU A 199 4.05 -12.60 -16.37
CA GLU A 199 3.24 -11.40 -16.01
C GLU A 199 3.48 -10.92 -14.57
N ALA A 200 3.78 -11.83 -13.63
CA ALA A 200 4.23 -11.46 -12.29
C ALA A 200 5.61 -10.79 -12.32
N ALA A 201 6.38 -10.97 -13.40
CA ALA A 201 7.56 -10.17 -13.63
C ALA A 201 7.19 -8.75 -14.09
N ASP A 202 6.00 -8.44 -14.60
CA ASP A 202 5.68 -7.08 -15.04
C ASP A 202 5.60 -6.11 -13.85
N LEU A 203 4.77 -6.33 -12.82
CA LEU A 203 4.72 -5.43 -11.66
C LEU A 203 6.05 -5.37 -10.90
N ASN A 204 6.72 -6.52 -10.72
CA ASN A 204 8.04 -6.56 -10.08
C ASN A 204 9.10 -5.83 -10.92
N SER A 205 9.07 -5.96 -12.24
CA SER A 205 9.97 -5.24 -13.16
C SER A 205 9.67 -3.75 -13.14
N ILE A 206 8.40 -3.37 -13.12
CA ILE A 206 7.96 -1.99 -12.98
C ILE A 206 8.48 -1.42 -11.66
N ALA A 207 8.33 -2.12 -10.53
CA ALA A 207 8.87 -1.69 -9.24
C ALA A 207 10.41 -1.55 -9.24
N LEU A 208 11.12 -2.32 -10.07
CA LEU A 208 12.57 -2.19 -10.28
C LEU A 208 12.98 -1.10 -11.28
N GLY A 209 12.02 -0.43 -11.91
CA GLY A 209 12.24 0.67 -12.85
C GLY A 209 12.20 0.29 -14.33
N TYR A 210 11.95 -0.98 -14.66
CA TYR A 210 11.83 -1.47 -16.03
C TYR A 210 10.38 -1.36 -16.54
N GLU A 211 10.20 -1.06 -17.82
CA GLU A 211 8.87 -1.04 -18.44
C GLU A 211 8.53 -2.42 -19.05
N PRO A 212 7.25 -2.83 -19.09
CA PRO A 212 6.83 -4.07 -19.73
C PRO A 212 7.33 -4.15 -21.19
N GLY A 213 7.79 -5.33 -21.58
CA GLY A 213 8.34 -5.55 -22.92
C GLY A 213 9.80 -5.12 -23.11
N GLN A 214 10.43 -4.43 -22.14
CA GLN A 214 11.85 -4.07 -22.26
C GLN A 214 12.75 -5.30 -22.24
N THR A 215 13.71 -5.32 -23.17
CA THR A 215 14.74 -6.36 -23.20
C THR A 215 15.69 -6.15 -22.03
N THR A 216 15.82 -7.16 -21.18
CA THR A 216 16.74 -7.20 -20.02
C THR A 216 17.61 -8.46 -20.10
N GLY A 217 18.49 -8.70 -19.13
CA GLY A 217 19.22 -9.97 -19.05
C GLY A 217 18.32 -11.06 -18.48
N VAL A 218 18.14 -12.16 -19.20
CA VAL A 218 17.25 -13.27 -18.78
C VAL A 218 18.01 -14.55 -18.41
N SER A 219 19.32 -14.59 -18.67
CA SER A 219 20.22 -15.65 -18.20
C SER A 219 21.66 -15.13 -18.08
N GLY A 220 22.54 -15.97 -17.53
CA GLY A 220 23.96 -15.65 -17.34
C GLY A 220 24.25 -15.13 -15.93
N LEU A 221 25.41 -14.48 -15.78
CA LEU A 221 25.83 -13.80 -14.54
C LEU A 221 25.02 -12.52 -14.26
#